data_AF-A0A383AZQ6-F1
#
_entry.id   AF-A0A383AZQ6-F1
#
_cell.length_a   1.000
_cell.length_b   1.000
_cell.length_c   1.000
_cell.angle_alpha   90.00
_cell.angle_beta   90.00
_cell.angle_gamma   90.00
#
_symmetry.space_group_name_H-M   'P 1'
#
loop_
_entity.id
_entity.type
_entity.pdbx_description
1 polymer ?
#
loop_
_entity_poly.entity_id
_entity_poly.type
_entity_poly.pdbx_seq_one_letter_code
_entity_poly.pdbx_strand_id
1 'polypeptide(L)'
;CIQEYKFELYENNGDIIKKNINEISSVDISYLTESNKESLKNTYMNAILTFELVDNIKKSQLVLDEYNKNYRSLHLSVRKIQKKQFKIDKRIKKLEKEKRYLERENQTNKVNKMQSEIDELNNEKIEIVKNIPANWEAANNEYKALAMEKKKAVTKYKRNVDSVYENIQKLKEIIKDRDKLNNLDNEISNLEELIFKESKDDGMNRIKSIEKILNEIAGAELIKEKLSKARRSLKKDDADINKINTLL
;
A
#
# COMPACT_ATOMS: atom_id res chain seq x y z
N CYS A 1 12.96 16.82 0.91
CA CYS A 1 11.92 15.81 1.28
C CYS A 1 12.53 14.81 2.27
N ILE A 2 11.78 14.26 3.25
CA ILE A 2 12.30 13.24 4.20
C ILE A 2 12.96 12.05 3.47
N GLN A 3 12.43 11.69 2.30
CA GLN A 3 12.97 10.62 1.48
C GLN A 3 14.37 10.93 0.94
N GLU A 4 14.62 12.17 0.49
CA GLU A 4 15.93 12.59 -0.05
C GLU A 4 16.99 12.61 1.06
N TYR A 5 16.63 13.09 2.25
CA TYR A 5 17.49 13.04 3.43
C TYR A 5 17.90 11.59 3.77
N LYS A 6 16.97 10.63 3.71
CA LYS A 6 17.29 9.21 3.92
C LYS A 6 18.23 8.65 2.85
N PHE A 7 18.11 9.11 1.61
CA PHE A 7 19.00 8.64 0.53
C PHE A 7 20.43 9.11 0.73
N GLU A 8 20.63 10.33 1.20
CA GLU A 8 21.95 10.85 1.59
C GLU A 8 22.56 10.02 2.74
N LEU A 9 21.76 9.62 3.73
CA LEU A 9 22.22 8.71 4.78
C LEU A 9 22.64 7.34 4.24
N TYR A 10 21.94 6.82 3.22
CA TYR A 10 22.30 5.56 2.57
C TYR A 10 23.56 5.67 1.72
N GLU A 11 23.80 6.81 1.07
CA GLU A 11 25.04 7.05 0.34
C GLU A 11 26.24 7.12 1.30
N ASN A 12 26.11 7.87 2.38
CA ASN A 12 27.20 8.10 3.33
C ASN A 12 27.51 6.87 4.20
N ASN A 13 26.50 6.09 4.56
CA ASN A 13 26.64 4.96 5.50
C ASN A 13 26.37 3.59 4.86
N GLY A 14 26.26 3.52 3.53
CA GLY A 14 25.77 2.33 2.83
C GLY A 14 26.57 1.06 3.13
N ASP A 15 27.89 1.17 3.13
CA ASP A 15 28.77 0.03 3.40
C ASP A 15 28.66 -0.46 4.85
N ILE A 16 28.57 0.47 5.81
CA ILE A 16 28.35 0.15 7.23
C ILE A 16 27.01 -0.56 7.40
N ILE A 17 25.95 -0.05 6.78
CA ILE A 17 24.61 -0.63 6.85
C ILE A 17 24.61 -2.05 6.26
N LYS A 18 25.19 -2.23 5.06
CA LYS A 18 25.27 -3.55 4.40
C LYS A 18 26.09 -4.53 5.22
N LYS A 19 27.21 -4.09 5.80
CA LYS A 19 28.03 -4.90 6.69
C LYS A 19 27.23 -5.36 7.91
N ASN A 20 26.52 -4.46 8.58
CA ASN A 20 25.69 -4.80 9.74
C ASN A 20 24.57 -5.79 9.37
N ILE A 21 23.96 -5.65 8.18
CA ILE A 21 22.96 -6.60 7.69
C ILE A 21 23.58 -7.99 7.45
N ASN A 22 24.78 -8.04 6.87
CA ASN A 22 25.49 -9.30 6.66
C ASN A 22 25.87 -9.96 7.98
N GLU A 23 26.37 -9.19 8.95
CA GLU A 23 26.71 -9.66 10.29
C GLU A 23 25.49 -10.28 10.98
N ILE A 24 24.34 -9.58 11.03
CA ILE A 24 23.13 -10.13 11.67
C ILE A 24 22.57 -11.34 10.90
N SER A 25 22.71 -11.38 9.57
CA SER A 25 22.24 -12.51 8.76
C SER A 25 23.02 -13.80 8.98
N SER A 26 24.22 -13.70 9.59
CA SER A 26 25.08 -14.84 9.92
C SER A 26 24.76 -15.47 11.28
N VAL A 27 23.88 -14.84 12.08
CA VAL A 27 23.46 -15.39 13.36
C VAL A 27 22.73 -16.71 13.14
N ASP A 28 23.01 -17.70 14.00
CA ASP A 28 22.29 -18.96 13.96
C ASP A 28 20.81 -18.73 14.27
N ILE A 29 19.94 -19.15 13.35
CA ILE A 29 18.49 -19.08 13.47
C ILE A 29 17.85 -20.47 13.35
N SER A 30 18.64 -21.54 13.47
CA SER A 30 18.21 -22.94 13.35
C SER A 30 17.07 -23.28 14.31
N TYR A 31 17.00 -22.62 15.46
CA TYR A 31 15.97 -22.77 16.49
C TYR A 31 14.63 -22.09 16.15
N LEU A 32 14.57 -21.22 15.14
CA LEU A 32 13.31 -20.60 14.73
C LEU A 32 12.45 -21.59 13.91
N THR A 33 11.13 -21.37 13.94
CA THR A 33 10.20 -22.06 13.04
C THR A 33 10.50 -21.74 11.58
N GLU A 34 10.15 -22.63 10.66
CA GLU A 34 10.48 -22.44 9.24
C GLU A 34 9.88 -21.15 8.67
N SER A 35 8.63 -20.83 9.04
CA SER A 35 7.96 -19.58 8.67
C SER A 35 8.75 -18.35 9.14
N ASN A 36 9.23 -18.35 10.39
CA ASN A 36 10.00 -17.23 10.94
C ASN A 36 11.40 -17.12 10.31
N LYS A 37 12.04 -18.25 9.99
CA LYS A 37 13.32 -18.28 9.24
C LYS A 37 13.15 -17.64 7.87
N GLU A 38 12.13 -18.05 7.12
CA GLU A 38 11.86 -17.52 5.78
C GLU A 38 11.55 -16.02 5.84
N SER A 39 10.69 -15.60 6.77
CA SER A 39 10.36 -14.18 6.99
C SER A 39 11.60 -13.34 7.28
N LEU A 40 12.51 -13.84 8.12
CA LEU A 40 13.74 -13.14 8.51
C LEU A 40 14.76 -13.08 7.35
N LYS A 41 14.96 -14.19 6.62
CA LYS A 41 15.78 -14.21 5.40
C LYS A 41 15.28 -13.21 4.37
N ASN A 42 13.97 -13.20 4.11
CA ASN A 42 13.33 -12.25 3.19
C ASN A 42 13.52 -10.81 3.67
N THR A 43 13.46 -10.56 4.98
CA THR A 43 13.70 -9.24 5.56
C THR A 43 15.13 -8.75 5.30
N TYR A 44 16.14 -9.61 5.46
CA TYR A 44 17.53 -9.24 5.14
C TYR A 44 17.75 -8.99 3.65
N MET A 45 17.24 -9.85 2.78
CA MET A 45 17.32 -9.65 1.33
C MET A 45 16.66 -8.34 0.91
N ASN A 46 15.47 -8.06 1.42
CA ASN A 46 14.74 -6.83 1.14
C ASN A 46 15.46 -5.60 1.71
N ALA A 47 16.11 -5.72 2.87
CA ALA A 47 16.92 -4.64 3.42
C ALA A 47 18.08 -4.27 2.48
N ILE A 48 18.80 -5.26 1.94
CA ILE A 48 19.85 -5.04 0.93
C ILE A 48 19.26 -4.51 -0.39
N LEU A 49 18.13 -5.05 -0.83
CA LEU A 49 17.44 -4.62 -2.06
C LEU A 49 17.09 -3.12 -2.04
N THR A 50 16.92 -2.53 -0.86
CA THR A 50 16.67 -1.09 -0.69
C THR A 50 17.65 -0.22 -1.49
N PHE A 51 18.94 -0.55 -1.49
CA PHE A 51 19.96 0.25 -2.20
C PHE A 51 19.72 0.26 -3.72
N GLU A 52 19.44 -0.90 -4.31
CA GLU A 52 19.10 -1.00 -5.73
C GLU A 52 17.79 -0.25 -6.05
N LEU A 53 16.79 -0.31 -5.17
CA LEU A 53 15.53 0.41 -5.34
C LEU A 53 15.73 1.93 -5.30
N VAL A 54 16.64 2.42 -4.47
CA VAL A 54 17.02 3.85 -4.45
C VAL A 54 17.71 4.25 -5.75
N ASP A 55 18.62 3.45 -6.27
CA ASP A 55 19.28 3.71 -7.55
C ASP A 55 18.27 3.72 -8.71
N ASN A 56 17.31 2.79 -8.70
CA ASN A 56 16.22 2.77 -9.68
C ASN A 56 15.36 4.03 -9.60
N ILE A 57 15.09 4.56 -8.41
CA ILE A 57 14.40 5.85 -8.26
C ILE A 57 15.24 6.97 -8.87
N LYS A 58 16.53 7.07 -8.53
CA LYS A 58 17.42 8.10 -9.08
C LYS A 58 17.48 8.05 -10.60
N LYS A 59 17.63 6.86 -11.18
CA LYS A 59 17.61 6.65 -12.64
C LYS A 59 16.29 7.12 -13.27
N SER A 60 15.15 6.67 -12.72
CA SER A 60 13.83 7.09 -13.23
C SER A 60 13.60 8.61 -13.09
N GLN A 61 14.16 9.22 -12.04
CA GLN A 61 14.11 10.66 -11.83
C GLN A 61 14.91 11.41 -12.89
N LEU A 62 16.14 10.99 -13.16
CA LEU A 62 17.01 11.59 -14.17
C LEU A 62 16.37 11.54 -15.57
N VAL A 63 15.80 10.39 -15.96
CA VAL A 63 15.11 10.24 -17.24
C VAL A 63 13.93 11.21 -17.35
N LEU A 64 13.11 11.31 -16.29
CA LEU A 64 11.96 12.21 -16.27
C LEU A 64 12.40 13.69 -16.29
N ASP A 65 13.47 14.03 -15.57
CA ASP A 65 13.99 15.40 -15.51
C ASP A 65 14.60 15.85 -16.84
N GLU A 66 15.30 14.95 -17.54
CA GLU A 66 15.82 15.23 -18.87
C GLU A 66 14.69 15.50 -19.86
N TYR A 67 13.65 14.67 -19.86
CA TYR A 67 12.46 14.87 -20.67
C TYR A 67 11.74 16.19 -20.34
N ASN A 68 11.69 16.54 -19.04
CA ASN A 68 11.04 17.76 -18.55
C ASN A 68 11.65 19.05 -19.08
N LYS A 69 12.95 19.08 -19.40
CA LYS A 69 13.63 20.30 -19.91
C LYS A 69 12.91 20.86 -21.14
N ASN A 70 12.55 19.99 -22.08
CA ASN A 70 11.88 20.36 -23.33
C ASN A 70 10.35 20.32 -23.21
N TYR A 71 9.81 19.40 -22.41
CA TYR A 71 8.36 19.25 -22.24
C TYR A 71 7.72 20.41 -21.45
N ARG A 72 8.42 21.03 -20.51
CA ARG A 72 7.85 22.06 -19.62
C ARG A 72 7.25 23.25 -20.39
N SER A 73 7.95 23.75 -21.41
CA SER A 73 7.47 24.88 -22.21
C SER A 73 6.18 24.54 -22.94
N LEU A 74 6.16 23.38 -23.62
CA LEU A 74 5.00 22.84 -24.32
C LEU A 74 3.80 22.62 -23.37
N HIS A 75 4.06 22.04 -22.20
CA HIS A 75 3.02 21.81 -21.19
C HIS A 75 2.40 23.14 -20.71
N LEU A 76 3.23 24.14 -20.42
CA LEU A 76 2.73 25.44 -19.96
C LEU A 76 1.92 26.17 -21.03
N SER A 77 2.33 26.11 -22.30
CA SER A 77 1.58 26.75 -23.40
C SER A 77 0.21 26.10 -23.57
N VAL A 78 0.14 24.77 -23.65
CA VAL A 78 -1.12 24.03 -23.77
C VAL A 78 -1.99 24.23 -22.52
N ARG A 79 -1.40 24.29 -21.32
CA ARG A 79 -2.17 24.52 -20.09
C ARG A 79 -2.82 25.90 -20.04
N LYS A 80 -2.18 26.94 -20.60
CA LYS A 80 -2.78 28.27 -20.74
C LYS A 80 -4.00 28.22 -21.67
N ILE A 81 -3.89 27.54 -22.81
CA ILE A 81 -4.99 27.31 -23.77
C ILE A 81 -6.16 26.59 -23.07
N GLN A 82 -5.90 25.45 -22.43
CA GLN A 82 -6.93 24.69 -21.70
C GLN A 82 -7.59 25.50 -20.58
N LYS A 83 -6.81 26.34 -19.87
CA LYS A 83 -7.35 27.23 -18.83
C LYS A 83 -8.29 28.28 -19.43
N LYS A 84 -7.97 28.82 -20.61
CA LYS A 84 -8.85 29.77 -21.33
C LYS A 84 -10.14 29.07 -21.78
N GLN A 85 -10.03 27.89 -22.37
CA GLN A 85 -11.16 27.03 -22.73
C GLN A 85 -12.08 26.77 -21.51
N PHE A 86 -11.52 26.39 -20.37
CA PHE A 86 -12.30 26.16 -19.15
C PHE A 86 -13.05 27.41 -18.66
N LYS A 87 -12.46 28.61 -18.79
CA LYS A 87 -13.13 29.87 -18.44
C LYS A 87 -14.30 30.15 -19.37
N ILE A 88 -14.12 29.93 -20.67
CA ILE A 88 -15.17 30.07 -21.69
C ILE A 88 -16.31 29.08 -21.38
N ASP A 89 -16.01 27.81 -21.13
CA ASP A 89 -17.02 26.80 -20.77
C ASP A 89 -17.82 27.20 -19.52
N LYS A 90 -17.16 27.78 -18.51
CA LYS A 90 -17.83 28.28 -17.31
C LYS A 90 -18.75 29.47 -17.62
N ARG A 91 -18.34 30.37 -18.53
CA ARG A 91 -19.14 31.52 -18.96
C ARG A 91 -20.37 31.07 -19.75
N ILE A 92 -20.19 30.17 -20.72
CA ILE A 92 -21.27 29.57 -21.51
C ILE A 92 -22.29 28.93 -20.58
N LYS A 93 -21.86 28.07 -19.63
CA LYS A 93 -22.78 27.43 -18.67
C LYS A 93 -23.60 28.44 -17.84
N LYS A 94 -23.01 29.60 -17.50
CA LYS A 94 -23.73 30.66 -16.79
C LYS A 94 -24.78 31.32 -17.70
N LEU A 95 -24.39 31.67 -18.93
CA LEU A 95 -25.28 32.26 -19.92
C LEU A 95 -26.44 31.31 -20.28
N GLU A 96 -26.17 30.01 -20.47
CA GLU A 96 -27.20 29.01 -20.72
C GLU A 96 -28.19 28.86 -19.57
N LYS A 97 -27.74 29.03 -18.32
CA LYS A 97 -28.62 29.03 -17.16
C LYS A 97 -29.50 30.28 -17.15
N GLU A 98 -28.91 31.44 -17.42
CA GLU A 98 -29.61 32.73 -17.44
C GLU A 98 -30.63 32.81 -18.58
N LYS A 99 -30.23 32.38 -19.78
CA LYS A 99 -31.08 32.25 -20.97
C LYS A 99 -32.34 31.44 -20.66
N ARG A 100 -32.21 30.29 -19.99
CA ARG A 100 -33.35 29.44 -19.58
C ARG A 100 -34.34 30.14 -18.64
N TYR A 101 -33.90 31.07 -17.81
CA TYR A 101 -34.81 31.87 -16.98
C TYR A 101 -35.53 32.92 -17.84
N LEU A 102 -34.82 33.60 -18.71
CA LEU A 102 -35.39 34.62 -19.60
C LEU A 102 -36.38 34.05 -20.62
N GLU A 103 -36.16 32.82 -21.08
CA GLU A 103 -37.11 32.07 -21.91
C GLU A 103 -38.45 31.86 -21.19
N ARG A 104 -38.43 31.57 -19.88
CA ARG A 104 -39.65 31.44 -19.06
C ARG A 104 -40.36 32.78 -18.85
N GLU A 105 -39.60 33.87 -18.83
CA GLU A 105 -40.12 35.24 -18.72
C GLU A 105 -40.56 35.83 -20.07
N ASN A 106 -40.53 35.06 -21.16
CA ASN A 106 -40.84 35.49 -22.54
C ASN A 106 -40.03 36.72 -23.01
N GLN A 107 -38.79 36.89 -22.52
CA GLN A 107 -37.92 38.02 -22.90
C GLN A 107 -37.09 37.72 -24.16
N THR A 108 -37.77 37.50 -25.29
CA THR A 108 -37.19 37.02 -26.56
C THR A 108 -35.94 37.79 -27.02
N ASN A 109 -35.94 39.12 -26.92
CA ASN A 109 -34.79 39.94 -27.34
C ASN A 109 -33.53 39.66 -26.50
N LYS A 110 -33.68 39.46 -25.18
CA LYS A 110 -32.53 39.15 -24.30
C LYS A 110 -32.05 37.72 -24.51
N VAL A 111 -32.97 36.79 -24.76
CA VAL A 111 -32.65 35.40 -25.12
C VAL A 111 -31.80 35.33 -26.39
N ASN A 112 -32.19 36.05 -27.45
CA ASN A 112 -31.45 36.09 -28.71
C ASN A 112 -30.05 36.70 -28.54
N LYS A 113 -29.93 37.74 -27.71
CA LYS A 113 -28.63 38.35 -27.38
C LYS A 113 -27.71 37.37 -26.64
N MET A 114 -28.22 36.65 -25.64
CA MET A 114 -27.44 35.63 -24.93
C MET A 114 -27.04 34.46 -25.83
N GLN A 115 -27.94 34.04 -26.74
CA GLN A 115 -27.60 33.00 -27.71
C GLN A 115 -26.44 33.45 -28.61
N SER A 116 -26.47 34.70 -29.09
CA SER A 116 -25.38 35.25 -29.90
C SER A 116 -24.04 35.28 -29.12
N GLU A 117 -24.04 35.68 -27.85
CA GLU A 117 -22.84 35.66 -27.00
C GLU A 117 -22.32 34.21 -26.79
N ILE A 118 -23.22 33.24 -26.62
CA ILE A 118 -22.84 31.82 -26.52
C ILE A 118 -22.19 31.33 -27.82
N ASP A 119 -22.74 31.70 -28.98
CA ASP A 119 -22.22 31.28 -30.28
C ASP A 119 -20.85 31.90 -30.57
N GLU A 120 -20.66 33.18 -30.23
CA GLU A 120 -19.34 33.85 -30.28
C GLU A 120 -18.31 33.15 -29.39
N LEU A 121 -18.67 32.83 -28.15
CA LEU A 121 -17.81 32.11 -27.21
C LEU A 121 -17.46 30.69 -27.70
N ASN A 122 -18.41 30.00 -28.33
CA ASN A 122 -18.17 28.70 -28.95
C ASN A 122 -17.18 28.80 -30.12
N ASN A 123 -17.30 29.83 -30.96
CA ASN A 123 -16.34 30.08 -32.04
C ASN A 123 -14.95 30.43 -31.50
N GLU A 124 -14.86 31.29 -30.49
CA GLU A 124 -13.58 31.63 -29.82
C GLU A 124 -12.90 30.36 -29.28
N LYS A 125 -13.69 29.45 -28.67
CA LYS A 125 -13.19 28.17 -28.16
C LYS A 125 -12.60 27.31 -29.27
N ILE A 126 -13.26 27.20 -30.42
CA ILE A 126 -12.76 26.45 -31.58
C ILE A 126 -11.41 27.01 -32.05
N GLU A 127 -11.30 28.32 -32.19
CA GLU A 127 -10.05 28.98 -32.62
C GLU A 127 -8.90 28.79 -31.63
N ILE A 128 -9.18 28.86 -30.32
CA ILE A 128 -8.15 28.64 -29.30
C ILE A 128 -7.62 27.20 -29.34
N VAL A 129 -8.49 26.21 -29.56
CA VAL A 129 -8.10 24.79 -29.59
C VAL A 129 -7.18 24.48 -30.78
N LYS A 130 -7.34 25.16 -31.91
CA LYS A 130 -6.43 25.04 -33.07
C LYS A 130 -4.98 25.41 -32.74
N ASN A 131 -4.75 26.22 -31.71
CA ASN A 131 -3.40 26.61 -31.28
C ASN A 131 -2.70 25.54 -30.43
N ILE A 132 -3.35 24.41 -30.13
CA ILE A 132 -2.68 23.29 -29.46
C ILE A 132 -1.71 22.64 -30.45
N PRO A 133 -0.41 22.54 -30.13
CA PRO A 133 0.56 21.91 -31.01
C PRO A 133 0.23 20.44 -31.30
N ALA A 134 0.40 19.99 -32.55
CA ALA A 134 0.07 18.63 -32.97
C ALA A 134 0.84 17.54 -32.20
N ASN A 135 2.06 17.84 -31.74
CA ASN A 135 2.87 16.92 -30.94
C ASN A 135 2.45 16.82 -29.46
N TRP A 136 1.48 17.63 -29.00
CA TRP A 136 1.05 17.67 -27.59
C TRP A 136 0.65 16.30 -27.05
N GLU A 137 -0.19 15.56 -27.79
CA GLU A 137 -0.74 14.30 -27.29
C GLU A 137 0.35 13.25 -27.10
N ALA A 138 1.21 13.06 -28.11
CA ALA A 138 2.37 12.17 -28.03
C ALA A 138 3.31 12.59 -26.88
N ALA A 139 3.67 13.86 -26.80
CA ALA A 139 4.59 14.36 -25.78
C ALA A 139 4.04 14.23 -24.35
N ASN A 140 2.73 14.42 -24.18
CA ASN A 140 2.05 14.29 -22.89
C ASN A 140 1.88 12.83 -22.47
N ASN A 141 1.64 11.93 -23.41
CA ASN A 141 1.56 10.49 -23.13
C ASN A 141 2.93 9.92 -22.73
N GLU A 142 4.00 10.35 -23.41
CA GLU A 142 5.37 10.00 -23.05
C GLU A 142 5.72 10.50 -21.64
N TYR A 143 5.42 11.77 -21.32
CA TYR A 143 5.61 12.30 -19.98
C TYR A 143 4.88 11.46 -18.92
N LYS A 144 3.61 11.08 -19.18
CA LYS A 144 2.82 10.27 -18.25
C LYS A 144 3.44 8.89 -18.04
N ALA A 145 3.96 8.26 -19.08
CA ALA A 145 4.64 6.97 -18.98
C ALA A 145 5.88 7.08 -18.08
N LEU A 146 6.76 8.06 -18.35
CA LEU A 146 7.95 8.31 -17.53
C LEU A 146 7.61 8.64 -16.07
N ALA A 147 6.60 9.50 -15.85
CA ALA A 147 6.14 9.85 -14.52
C ALA A 147 5.53 8.64 -13.78
N MET A 148 4.86 7.73 -14.50
CA MET A 148 4.31 6.49 -13.96
C MET A 148 5.43 5.53 -13.56
N GLU A 149 6.50 5.40 -14.36
CA GLU A 149 7.66 4.57 -14.01
C GLU A 149 8.36 5.08 -12.74
N LYS A 150 8.60 6.39 -12.63
CA LYS A 150 9.09 7.00 -11.38
C LYS A 150 8.17 6.68 -10.20
N LYS A 151 6.85 6.84 -10.38
CA LYS A 151 5.87 6.56 -9.31
C LYS A 151 5.92 5.08 -8.87
N LYS A 152 6.03 4.15 -9.83
CA LYS A 152 6.20 2.71 -9.54
C LYS A 152 7.47 2.46 -8.74
N ALA A 153 8.62 3.02 -9.15
CA ALA A 153 9.89 2.88 -8.44
C ALA A 153 9.79 3.37 -6.99
N VAL A 154 9.22 4.56 -6.76
CA VAL A 154 9.00 5.12 -5.42
C VAL A 154 8.07 4.24 -4.58
N THR A 155 7.00 3.73 -5.18
CA THR A 155 6.02 2.89 -4.47
C THR A 155 6.65 1.54 -4.07
N LYS A 156 7.43 0.94 -4.96
CA LYS A 156 8.15 -0.32 -4.70
C LYS A 156 9.15 -0.14 -3.55
N TYR A 157 9.95 0.93 -3.58
CA TYR A 157 10.84 1.29 -2.48
C TYR A 157 10.11 1.44 -1.15
N LYS A 158 9.02 2.22 -1.09
CA LYS A 158 8.27 2.46 0.15
C LYS A 158 7.74 1.15 0.74
N ARG A 159 7.05 0.34 -0.08
CA ARG A 159 6.56 -0.97 0.33
C ARG A 159 7.67 -1.88 0.87
N ASN A 160 8.84 -1.85 0.22
CA ASN A 160 10.00 -2.62 0.66
C ASN A 160 10.49 -2.19 2.04
N VAL A 161 10.76 -0.89 2.25
CA VAL A 161 11.27 -0.40 3.54
C VAL A 161 10.25 -0.54 4.67
N ASP A 162 8.96 -0.32 4.38
CA ASP A 162 7.89 -0.50 5.36
C ASP A 162 7.78 -1.97 5.76
N SER A 163 7.80 -2.89 4.79
CA SER A 163 7.78 -4.33 5.07
C SER A 163 9.00 -4.80 5.87
N VAL A 164 10.20 -4.32 5.54
CA VAL A 164 11.42 -4.64 6.31
C VAL A 164 11.27 -4.16 7.75
N TYR A 165 10.80 -2.93 7.96
CA TYR A 165 10.59 -2.38 9.29
C TYR A 165 9.55 -3.17 10.08
N GLU A 166 8.38 -3.42 9.51
CA GLU A 166 7.30 -4.19 10.14
C GLU A 166 7.75 -5.59 10.56
N ASN A 167 8.48 -6.30 9.69
CA ASN A 167 8.94 -7.64 10.00
C ASN A 167 9.96 -7.65 11.15
N ILE A 168 10.85 -6.64 11.21
CA ILE A 168 11.78 -6.49 12.34
C ILE A 168 11.01 -6.22 13.64
N GLN A 169 9.96 -5.39 13.61
CA GLN A 169 9.13 -5.14 14.79
C GLN A 169 8.40 -6.41 15.25
N LYS A 170 7.80 -7.17 14.33
CA LYS A 170 7.16 -8.45 14.64
C LYS A 170 8.15 -9.42 15.31
N LEU A 171 9.38 -9.52 14.79
CA LEU A 171 10.39 -10.37 15.41
C LEU A 171 10.73 -9.93 16.84
N LYS A 172 10.86 -8.62 17.08
CA LYS A 172 11.10 -8.08 18.42
C LYS A 172 9.95 -8.39 19.38
N GLU A 173 8.71 -8.29 18.90
CA GLU A 173 7.52 -8.64 19.69
C GLU A 173 7.50 -10.14 20.04
N ILE A 174 7.80 -11.02 19.08
CA ILE A 174 7.92 -12.47 19.32
C ILE A 174 8.96 -12.75 20.42
N ILE A 175 10.13 -12.11 20.35
CA ILE A 175 11.19 -12.28 21.36
C ILE A 175 10.73 -11.78 22.72
N LYS A 176 10.04 -10.63 22.77
CA LYS A 176 9.54 -10.02 24.00
C LYS A 176 8.44 -10.86 24.65
N ASP A 177 7.57 -11.47 23.85
CA ASP A 177 6.43 -12.25 24.32
C ASP A 177 6.78 -13.71 24.67
N ARG A 178 8.05 -14.10 24.53
CA ARG A 178 8.56 -15.43 24.90
C ARG A 178 8.09 -15.87 26.29
N ASP A 179 8.24 -15.01 27.30
CA ASP A 179 7.91 -15.38 28.68
C ASP A 179 6.40 -15.58 28.88
N LYS A 180 5.57 -14.82 28.15
CA LYS A 180 4.12 -15.04 28.16
C LYS A 180 3.75 -16.42 27.62
N LEU A 181 4.44 -16.86 26.55
CA LEU A 181 4.22 -18.19 25.99
C LEU A 181 4.70 -19.29 26.94
N ASN A 182 5.87 -19.12 27.57
CA ASN A 182 6.38 -20.08 28.55
C ASN A 182 5.43 -20.25 29.75
N ASN A 183 4.76 -19.18 30.18
CA ASN A 183 3.78 -19.25 31.27
C ASN A 183 2.55 -20.11 30.93
N LEU A 184 2.26 -20.34 29.65
CA LEU A 184 1.17 -21.21 29.19
C LEU A 184 1.61 -22.67 29.01
N ASP A 185 2.90 -22.99 29.16
CA ASP A 185 3.43 -24.33 28.84
C ASP A 185 2.73 -25.43 29.64
N ASN A 186 2.55 -25.22 30.95
CA ASN A 186 1.82 -26.13 31.81
C ASN A 186 0.33 -26.22 31.46
N GLU A 187 -0.31 -25.11 31.13
CA GLU A 187 -1.73 -25.11 30.75
C GLU A 187 -1.96 -25.86 29.44
N ILE A 188 -1.05 -25.68 28.47
CA ILE A 188 -1.11 -26.35 27.17
C ILE A 188 -0.78 -27.84 27.31
N SER A 189 0.28 -28.20 28.03
CA SER A 189 0.71 -29.59 28.20
C SER A 189 -0.34 -30.45 28.92
N ASN A 190 -1.12 -29.85 29.82
CA ASN A 190 -2.19 -30.56 30.54
C ASN A 190 -3.53 -30.58 29.78
N LEU A 191 -3.66 -29.91 28.62
CA LEU A 191 -4.92 -29.87 27.87
C LEU A 191 -5.40 -31.26 27.48
N GLU A 192 -4.52 -32.12 26.98
CA GLU A 192 -4.89 -33.47 26.52
C GLU A 192 -5.58 -34.25 27.64
N GLU A 193 -4.97 -34.29 28.83
CA GLU A 193 -5.56 -34.99 29.97
C GLU A 193 -6.88 -34.36 30.43
N LEU A 194 -6.95 -33.03 30.48
CA LEU A 194 -8.10 -32.31 31.03
C LEU A 194 -9.32 -32.39 30.12
N ILE A 195 -9.13 -32.35 28.79
CA ILE A 195 -10.22 -32.37 27.81
C ILE A 195 -11.03 -33.68 27.89
N PHE A 196 -10.38 -34.83 28.15
CA PHE A 196 -11.06 -36.12 28.20
C PHE A 196 -11.55 -36.51 29.61
N LYS A 197 -11.08 -35.81 30.66
CA LYS A 197 -11.58 -35.99 32.03
C LYS A 197 -12.85 -35.19 32.30
N GLU A 198 -13.11 -34.14 31.53
CA GLU A 198 -14.24 -33.22 31.70
C GLU A 198 -15.34 -33.41 30.66
N SER A 199 -16.42 -32.64 30.79
CA SER A 199 -17.46 -32.60 29.76
C SER A 199 -16.93 -32.01 28.45
N LYS A 200 -17.55 -32.41 27.33
CA LYS A 200 -17.22 -31.88 26.00
C LYS A 200 -17.29 -30.35 25.93
N ASP A 201 -18.25 -29.73 26.61
CA ASP A 201 -18.39 -28.27 26.63
C ASP A 201 -17.28 -27.60 27.45
N ASP A 202 -16.95 -28.17 28.62
CA ASP A 202 -15.88 -27.66 29.49
C ASP A 202 -14.51 -27.74 28.80
N GLY A 203 -14.20 -28.88 28.17
CA GLY A 203 -12.99 -29.05 27.37
C GLY A 203 -12.90 -28.02 26.22
N MET A 204 -14.01 -27.76 25.52
CA MET A 204 -14.05 -26.72 24.49
C MET A 204 -13.83 -25.31 25.05
N ASN A 205 -14.38 -25.00 26.23
CA ASN A 205 -14.24 -23.70 26.89
C ASN A 205 -12.81 -23.47 27.40
N ARG A 206 -12.13 -24.52 27.87
CA ARG A 206 -10.70 -24.47 28.21
C ARG A 206 -9.82 -24.15 27.01
N ILE A 207 -9.98 -24.88 25.91
CA ILE A 207 -9.23 -24.61 24.67
C ILE A 207 -9.47 -23.16 24.21
N LYS A 208 -10.73 -22.70 24.27
CA LYS A 208 -11.10 -21.33 23.87
C LYS A 208 -10.46 -20.26 24.75
N SER A 209 -10.31 -20.52 26.06
CA SER A 209 -9.64 -19.60 26.98
C SER A 209 -8.16 -19.45 26.64
N ILE A 210 -7.47 -20.57 26.37
CA ILE A 210 -6.07 -20.57 25.96
C ILE A 210 -5.89 -19.93 24.57
N GLU A 211 -6.78 -20.22 23.61
CA GLU A 211 -6.82 -19.52 22.30
C GLU A 211 -6.89 -18.00 22.47
N LYS A 212 -7.63 -17.50 23.47
CA LYS A 212 -7.76 -16.07 23.73
C LYS A 212 -6.45 -15.47 24.21
N ILE A 213 -5.74 -16.13 25.13
CA ILE A 213 -4.44 -15.66 25.62
C ILE A 213 -3.40 -15.71 24.49
N LEU A 214 -3.39 -16.79 23.69
CA LEU A 214 -2.50 -16.92 22.53
C LEU A 214 -2.72 -15.87 21.45
N ASN A 215 -3.91 -15.23 21.37
CA ASN A 215 -4.13 -14.10 20.44
C ASN A 215 -3.29 -12.86 20.78
N GLU A 216 -2.91 -12.73 22.04
CA GLU A 216 -2.18 -11.57 22.55
C GLU A 216 -0.67 -11.82 22.63
N ILE A 217 -0.22 -13.00 22.17
CA ILE A 217 1.18 -13.44 22.16
C ILE A 217 1.65 -13.48 20.71
N ALA A 218 2.59 -12.62 20.36
CA ALA A 218 3.18 -12.62 19.03
C ALA A 218 3.92 -13.95 18.74
N GLY A 219 3.70 -14.55 17.57
CA GLY A 219 4.37 -15.79 17.16
C GLY A 219 3.68 -17.08 17.64
N ALA A 220 2.55 -16.98 18.32
CA ALA A 220 1.77 -18.12 18.82
C ALA A 220 0.73 -18.65 17.80
N GLU A 221 0.75 -18.18 16.55
CA GLU A 221 -0.32 -18.43 15.58
C GLU A 221 -0.47 -19.92 15.25
N LEU A 222 0.63 -20.65 15.12
CA LEU A 222 0.61 -22.09 14.83
C LEU A 222 0.00 -22.91 15.98
N ILE A 223 0.35 -22.57 17.23
CA ILE A 223 -0.20 -23.23 18.42
C ILE A 223 -1.70 -22.97 18.49
N LYS A 224 -2.10 -21.70 18.36
CA LYS A 224 -3.51 -21.31 18.32
C LYS A 224 -4.26 -22.00 17.19
N GLU A 225 -3.68 -22.10 16.00
CA GLU A 225 -4.31 -22.76 14.85
C GLU A 225 -4.57 -24.25 15.14
N LYS A 226 -3.59 -24.95 15.72
CA LYS A 226 -3.74 -26.34 16.16
C LYS A 226 -4.84 -26.49 17.20
N LEU A 227 -4.84 -25.66 18.25
CA LEU A 227 -5.88 -25.65 19.28
C LEU A 227 -7.27 -25.35 18.69
N SER A 228 -7.37 -24.42 17.75
CA SER A 228 -8.64 -24.13 17.07
C SER A 228 -9.15 -25.31 16.25
N LYS A 229 -8.26 -26.06 15.61
CA LYS A 229 -8.62 -27.29 14.89
C LYS A 229 -9.04 -28.40 15.87
N ALA A 230 -8.35 -28.54 17.01
CA ALA A 230 -8.69 -29.50 18.06
C ALA A 230 -10.10 -29.22 18.62
N ARG A 231 -10.38 -27.96 19.01
CA ARG A 231 -11.69 -27.53 19.50
C ARG A 231 -12.81 -27.74 18.49
N ARG A 232 -12.57 -27.45 17.20
CA ARG A 232 -13.55 -27.70 16.13
C ARG A 232 -13.81 -29.19 15.92
N SER A 233 -12.79 -30.03 16.11
CA SER A 233 -12.93 -31.48 15.99
C SER A 233 -13.70 -32.05 17.19
N LEU A 234 -13.42 -31.58 18.41
CA LEU A 234 -14.16 -31.93 19.62
C LEU A 234 -15.64 -31.56 19.52
N LYS A 235 -15.98 -30.44 18.87
CA LYS A 235 -17.38 -29.99 18.69
C LYS A 235 -18.24 -30.98 17.91
N LYS A 236 -17.67 -31.79 17.02
CA LYS A 236 -18.43 -32.72 16.17
C LYS A 236 -19.09 -33.84 16.99
N ASP A 237 -20.23 -34.33 16.51
CA ASP A 237 -20.95 -35.43 17.18
C ASP A 237 -20.22 -36.77 17.01
N ASP A 238 -19.50 -36.93 15.90
CA ASP A 238 -18.59 -38.03 15.56
C ASP A 238 -17.11 -37.66 15.83
N ALA A 239 -16.82 -37.13 17.02
CA ALA A 239 -15.48 -36.66 17.36
C ALA A 239 -14.44 -37.80 17.30
N ASP A 240 -13.46 -37.65 16.40
CA ASP A 240 -12.30 -38.54 16.29
C ASP A 240 -11.24 -38.16 17.33
N ILE A 241 -11.17 -38.95 18.41
CA ILE A 241 -10.25 -38.75 19.54
C ILE A 241 -8.79 -38.81 19.07
N ASN A 242 -8.45 -39.74 18.16
CA ASN A 242 -7.08 -39.88 17.67
C ASN A 242 -6.62 -38.62 16.93
N LYS A 243 -7.52 -38.03 16.15
CA LYS A 243 -7.29 -36.77 15.44
C LYS A 243 -7.16 -35.57 16.39
N ILE A 244 -7.88 -35.55 17.50
CA ILE A 244 -7.78 -34.50 18.51
C ILE A 244 -6.41 -34.59 19.21
N ASN A 245 -5.98 -35.79 19.59
CA ASN A 245 -4.69 -36.00 20.26
C ASN A 245 -3.49 -35.68 19.35
N THR A 246 -3.63 -35.81 18.03
CA THR A 246 -2.55 -35.38 17.10
C THR A 246 -2.45 -33.86 16.95
N LEU A 247 -3.48 -33.12 17.37
CA LEU A 247 -3.54 -31.66 17.27
C LEU A 247 -3.15 -30.96 18.58
N LEU A 248 -3.31 -31.63 19.72
CA LEU A 248 -2.84 -31.20 21.03
C LEU A 248 -1.35 -31.53 21.19
#